data_AF-A0A931EHX2-F1
#
_entry.id   AF-A0A931EHX2-F1
#
_cell.length_a   1.000
_cell.length_b   1.000
_cell.length_c   1.000
_cell.angle_alpha   90.00
_cell.angle_beta   90.00
_cell.angle_gamma   90.00
#
_symmetry.space_group_name_H-M   'P 1'
#
loop_
_entity.id
_entity.type
_entity.pdbx_description
1 polymer ?
#
loop_
_entity_poly.entity_id
_entity_poly.type
_entity_poly.pdbx_seq_one_letter_code
_entity_poly.pdbx_strand_id
1 'polypeptide(L)'
;MPRTETQRDDNHAIQNARGWSETITALVAALNADYDRLEELRDERADLMAERDDKSAAAVTRALAVKALERWDEENGEELRGLVEAVTVDGDEMKDADAARERILESALDAQIRSGRYTPGDTPEPEEFAILLTTGGPALRIRGELGEHNEPERAWLEYQDWGTPWTEFHGEGAASQDDLLAFCSVFYFGE
;
A
#
# COMPACT_ATOMS: atom_id res chain seq x y z
N MET A 1 -45.48 6.29 6.81
CA MET A 1 -44.56 7.39 7.16
C MET A 1 -43.34 7.25 6.26
N PRO A 2 -43.20 8.06 5.21
CA PRO A 2 -42.00 8.02 4.37
C PRO A 2 -40.85 8.64 5.17
N ARG A 3 -39.75 7.91 5.37
CA ARG A 3 -38.51 8.48 5.91
C ARG A 3 -37.78 9.16 4.75
N THR A 4 -37.61 10.46 4.86
CA THR A 4 -36.73 11.27 4.01
C THR A 4 -36.11 12.30 4.96
N GLU A 5 -34.80 12.58 4.82
CA GLU A 5 -33.85 13.12 5.84
C GLU A 5 -33.20 11.94 6.63
N THR A 6 -32.02 11.39 6.30
CA THR A 6 -30.73 11.98 5.90
C THR A 6 -29.95 10.96 5.06
N GLN A 7 -29.99 11.06 3.73
CA GLN A 7 -29.08 10.35 2.80
C GLN A 7 -27.80 11.19 2.66
N ARG A 8 -27.06 11.38 3.76
CA ARG A 8 -25.76 12.08 3.80
C ARG A 8 -25.08 12.00 5.17
N ASP A 9 -25.42 11.00 5.99
CA ASP A 9 -24.56 10.63 7.12
C ASP A 9 -23.35 9.89 6.52
N ASP A 10 -22.18 10.45 6.73
CA ASP A 10 -20.88 9.90 6.39
C ASP A 10 -20.83 8.40 6.72
N ASN A 11 -20.88 7.54 5.71
CA ASN A 11 -20.77 6.10 5.94
C ASN A 11 -19.32 5.82 6.38
N HIS A 12 -19.08 5.84 7.69
CA HIS A 12 -17.76 5.65 8.29
C HIS A 12 -17.13 4.31 7.88
N ALA A 13 -17.93 3.28 7.55
CA ALA A 13 -17.41 2.03 7.01
C ALA A 13 -16.88 2.18 5.58
N ILE A 14 -17.54 2.97 4.73
CA ILE A 14 -17.04 3.34 3.40
C ILE A 14 -15.80 4.24 3.51
N GLN A 15 -15.80 5.21 4.42
CA GLN A 15 -14.63 6.08 4.65
C GLN A 15 -13.42 5.27 5.13
N ASN A 16 -13.63 4.33 6.05
CA ASN A 16 -12.60 3.41 6.51
C ASN A 16 -12.09 2.53 5.35
N ALA A 17 -12.98 1.97 4.53
CA ALA A 17 -12.61 1.18 3.36
C ALA A 17 -11.78 1.97 2.34
N ARG A 18 -12.13 3.25 2.11
CA ARG A 18 -11.37 4.16 1.25
C ARG A 18 -9.99 4.47 1.80
N GLY A 19 -9.89 4.86 3.08
CA GLY A 19 -8.60 5.13 3.71
C GLY A 19 -7.68 3.91 3.64
N TRP A 20 -8.20 2.72 3.93
CA TRP A 20 -7.43 1.49 3.77
C TRP A 20 -7.08 1.15 2.33
N SER A 21 -7.93 1.50 1.36
CA SER A 21 -7.58 1.32 -0.05
C SER A 21 -6.36 2.17 -0.42
N GLU A 22 -6.32 3.42 0.02
CA GLU A 22 -5.17 4.32 -0.17
C GLU A 22 -3.93 3.77 0.54
N THR A 23 -4.06 3.34 1.80
CA THR A 23 -2.96 2.73 2.56
C THR A 23 -2.44 1.45 1.90
N ILE A 24 -3.33 0.58 1.39
CA ILE A 24 -2.93 -0.65 0.69
C ILE A 24 -2.13 -0.32 -0.57
N THR A 25 -2.64 0.58 -1.42
CA THR A 25 -1.93 0.99 -2.63
C THR A 25 -0.58 1.63 -2.30
N ALA A 26 -0.51 2.47 -1.26
CA ALA A 26 0.76 3.07 -0.82
C ALA A 26 1.75 2.02 -0.29
N LEU A 27 1.29 1.06 0.51
CA LEU A 27 2.13 -0.04 1.01
C LEU A 27 2.64 -0.93 -0.12
N VAL A 28 1.83 -1.20 -1.14
CA VAL A 28 2.24 -1.99 -2.31
C VAL A 28 3.23 -1.21 -3.18
N ALA A 29 3.02 0.09 -3.36
CA ALA A 29 3.99 0.96 -4.03
C ALA A 29 5.34 0.95 -3.30
N ALA A 30 5.32 1.08 -1.97
CA ALA A 30 6.53 1.04 -1.15
C ALA A 30 7.20 -0.35 -1.18
N LEU A 31 6.43 -1.44 -1.20
CA LEU A 31 6.96 -2.80 -1.29
C LEU A 31 7.71 -3.04 -2.61
N ASN A 32 7.22 -2.46 -3.70
CA ASN A 32 7.76 -2.64 -5.05
C ASN A 32 8.69 -1.50 -5.50
N ALA A 33 8.98 -0.53 -4.63
CA ALA A 33 9.81 0.61 -4.97
C ALA A 33 11.28 0.20 -5.23
N ASP A 34 11.92 0.93 -6.14
CA ASP A 34 13.36 0.77 -6.41
C ASP A 34 14.17 1.60 -5.39
N TYR A 35 14.44 0.99 -4.23
CA TYR A 35 15.18 1.64 -3.14
C TYR A 35 16.63 1.94 -3.49
N ASP A 36 17.26 1.09 -4.30
CA ASP A 36 18.65 1.28 -4.76
C ASP A 36 18.74 2.55 -5.63
N ARG A 37 17.79 2.69 -6.57
CA ARG A 37 17.70 3.89 -7.42
C ARG A 37 17.35 5.15 -6.61
N LEU A 38 16.47 5.02 -5.63
CA LEU A 38 16.13 6.12 -4.73
C LEU A 38 17.35 6.61 -3.94
N GLU A 39 18.15 5.70 -3.39
CA GLU A 39 19.39 6.03 -2.67
C GLU A 39 20.41 6.69 -3.60
N GLU A 40 20.63 6.13 -4.80
CA GLU A 40 21.53 6.72 -5.81
C GLU A 40 21.16 8.18 -6.11
N LEU A 41 19.89 8.46 -6.41
CA LEU A 41 19.43 9.81 -6.71
C LEU A 41 19.55 10.77 -5.51
N ARG A 42 19.34 10.27 -4.29
CA ARG A 42 19.51 11.07 -3.07
C ARG A 42 20.97 11.45 -2.87
N ASP A 43 21.88 10.50 -3.04
CA ASP A 43 23.32 10.72 -2.88
C ASP A 43 23.87 11.67 -3.93
N GLU A 44 23.55 11.45 -5.22
CA GLU A 44 23.95 12.36 -6.31
C GLU A 44 23.51 13.81 -6.04
N ARG A 45 22.25 13.97 -5.62
CA ARG A 45 21.70 15.28 -5.33
C ARG A 45 22.35 15.91 -4.09
N ALA A 46 22.60 15.12 -3.06
CA ALA A 46 23.25 15.58 -1.82
C ALA A 46 24.68 16.08 -2.10
N ASP A 47 25.44 15.38 -2.94
CA ASP A 47 26.78 15.80 -3.36
C ASP A 47 26.74 17.14 -4.10
N LEU A 48 25.83 17.31 -5.06
CA LEU A 48 25.65 18.58 -5.77
C LEU A 48 25.24 19.73 -4.84
N MET A 49 24.39 19.46 -3.85
CA MET A 49 24.02 20.44 -2.83
C MET A 49 25.22 20.81 -1.94
N ALA A 50 26.06 19.85 -1.57
CA ALA A 50 27.27 20.09 -0.79
C ALA A 50 28.29 20.95 -1.56
N GLU A 51 28.51 20.68 -2.85
CA GLU A 51 29.37 21.48 -3.72
C GLU A 51 28.85 22.91 -3.89
N ARG A 52 27.52 23.07 -4.07
CA ARG A 52 26.87 24.39 -4.15
C ARG A 52 27.11 25.22 -2.90
N ASP A 53 27.01 24.58 -1.74
CA ASP A 53 27.09 25.23 -0.42
C ASP A 53 28.52 25.36 0.10
N ASP A 54 29.54 24.89 -0.64
CA ASP A 54 30.94 25.04 -0.28
C ASP A 54 31.37 26.52 -0.31
N LYS A 55 31.41 27.12 0.88
CA LYS A 55 31.83 28.50 1.11
C LYS A 55 33.32 28.71 0.86
N SER A 56 34.13 27.64 0.89
CA SER A 56 35.56 27.71 0.64
C SER A 56 35.91 27.77 -0.85
N ALA A 57 35.01 27.31 -1.72
CA ALA A 57 35.18 27.33 -3.16
C ALA A 57 35.25 28.76 -3.74
N ALA A 58 35.86 28.89 -4.93
CA ALA A 58 35.82 30.15 -5.68
C ALA A 58 34.38 30.46 -6.13
N ALA A 59 34.06 31.75 -6.29
CA ALA A 59 32.72 32.18 -6.71
C ALA A 59 32.27 31.57 -8.05
N VAL A 60 33.21 31.38 -8.98
CA VAL A 60 32.95 30.73 -10.27
C VAL A 60 32.59 29.26 -10.09
N THR A 61 33.31 28.53 -9.23
CA THR A 61 33.02 27.12 -8.92
C THR A 61 31.63 26.96 -8.32
N ARG A 62 31.26 27.80 -7.34
CA ARG A 62 29.90 27.80 -6.79
C ARG A 62 28.83 28.07 -7.84
N ALA A 63 29.07 29.02 -8.74
CA ALA A 63 28.12 29.32 -9.82
C ALA A 63 27.95 28.16 -10.80
N LEU A 64 28.99 27.35 -11.02
CA LEU A 64 28.90 26.11 -11.80
C LEU A 64 28.13 25.03 -11.04
N ALA A 65 28.37 24.86 -9.74
CA ALA A 65 27.66 23.91 -8.90
C ALA A 65 26.14 24.22 -8.82
N VAL A 66 25.75 25.49 -8.73
CA VAL A 66 24.33 25.90 -8.84
C VAL A 66 23.71 25.41 -10.15
N LYS A 67 24.37 25.67 -11.29
CA LYS A 67 23.88 25.23 -12.61
C LYS A 67 23.85 23.72 -12.76
N ALA A 68 24.80 23.02 -12.15
CA ALA A 68 24.84 21.56 -12.16
C ALA A 68 23.64 20.98 -11.38
N LEU A 69 23.34 21.53 -10.20
CA LEU A 69 22.16 21.14 -9.42
C LEU A 69 20.85 21.48 -10.15
N GLU A 70 20.73 22.67 -10.75
CA GLU A 70 19.55 23.05 -11.55
C GLU A 70 19.31 22.06 -12.69
N ARG A 71 20.37 21.73 -13.44
CA ARG A 71 20.28 20.75 -14.53
C ARG A 71 19.92 19.35 -14.01
N TRP A 72 20.51 18.93 -12.89
CA TRP A 72 20.18 17.64 -12.29
C TRP A 72 18.72 17.59 -11.83
N ASP A 73 18.21 18.65 -11.20
CA ASP A 73 16.81 18.73 -10.75
C ASP A 73 15.84 18.71 -11.96
N GLU A 74 16.23 19.30 -13.10
CA GLU A 74 15.48 19.21 -14.37
C GLU A 74 15.47 17.79 -14.96
N GLU A 75 16.60 17.07 -14.90
CA GLU A 75 16.77 15.74 -15.49
C GLU A 75 16.20 14.61 -14.60
N ASN A 76 16.34 14.70 -13.28
CA ASN A 76 16.06 13.61 -12.33
C ASN A 76 15.05 13.97 -11.23
N GLY A 77 14.69 15.25 -11.07
CA GLY A 77 13.89 15.68 -9.93
C GLY A 77 12.47 15.13 -9.90
N GLU A 78 11.87 14.82 -11.06
CA GLU A 78 10.56 14.16 -11.12
C GLU A 78 10.66 12.68 -10.72
N GLU A 79 11.67 11.96 -11.19
CA GLU A 79 11.92 10.57 -10.81
C GLU A 79 12.16 10.45 -9.31
N LEU A 80 13.05 11.29 -8.76
CA LEU A 80 13.30 11.33 -7.31
C LEU A 80 12.01 11.59 -6.52
N ARG A 81 11.18 12.54 -6.95
CA ARG A 81 9.89 12.81 -6.28
C ARG A 81 8.95 11.62 -6.34
N GLY A 82 8.84 10.96 -7.50
CA GLY A 82 7.98 9.79 -7.66
C GLY A 82 8.44 8.62 -6.79
N LEU A 83 9.74 8.37 -6.69
CA LEU A 83 10.28 7.34 -5.81
C LEU A 83 10.10 7.67 -4.33
N VAL A 84 10.30 8.93 -3.93
CA VAL A 84 10.01 9.40 -2.56
C VAL A 84 8.53 9.22 -2.22
N GLU A 85 7.63 9.59 -3.13
CA GLU A 85 6.18 9.39 -2.96
C GLU A 85 5.84 7.90 -2.84
N ALA A 86 6.41 7.04 -3.69
CA ALA A 86 6.17 5.60 -3.67
C ALA A 86 6.56 4.94 -2.34
N VAL A 87 7.63 5.41 -1.68
CA VAL A 87 8.06 4.88 -0.37
C VAL A 87 7.39 5.58 0.82
N THR A 88 6.60 6.62 0.60
CA THR A 88 5.93 7.35 1.69
C THR A 88 4.54 6.78 1.94
N VAL A 89 4.31 6.27 3.15
CA VAL A 89 3.01 5.71 3.57
C VAL A 89 2.54 6.45 4.80
N ASP A 90 1.31 6.98 4.77
CA ASP A 90 0.72 7.77 5.87
C ASP A 90 1.58 8.96 6.35
N GLY A 91 2.49 9.45 5.49
CA GLY A 91 3.40 10.55 5.78
C GLY A 91 4.78 10.15 6.30
N ASP A 92 5.04 8.85 6.49
CA ASP A 92 6.32 8.31 6.91
C ASP A 92 7.00 7.56 5.74
N GLU A 93 8.30 7.82 5.52
CA GLU A 93 9.08 7.12 4.51
C GLU A 93 9.50 5.73 5.01
N MET A 94 9.18 4.71 4.22
CA MET A 94 9.65 3.34 4.42
C MET A 94 11.16 3.28 4.18
N LYS A 95 11.86 2.54 5.06
CA LYS A 95 13.32 2.41 5.00
C LYS A 95 13.77 1.55 3.82
N ASP A 96 13.07 0.45 3.60
CA ASP A 96 13.34 -0.58 2.60
C ASP A 96 12.09 -1.42 2.35
N ALA A 97 12.14 -2.30 1.35
CA ALA A 97 11.03 -3.18 0.99
C ALA A 97 10.65 -4.15 2.14
N ASP A 98 11.62 -4.58 2.96
CA ASP A 98 11.38 -5.44 4.11
C ASP A 98 10.55 -4.71 5.18
N ALA A 99 10.81 -3.43 5.43
CA ALA A 99 10.01 -2.59 6.33
C ALA A 99 8.57 -2.42 5.82
N ALA A 100 8.38 -2.22 4.50
CA ALA A 100 7.04 -2.18 3.91
C ALA A 100 6.31 -3.53 4.07
N ARG A 101 7.02 -4.65 3.85
CA ARG A 101 6.51 -6.01 4.06
C ARG A 101 6.09 -6.25 5.51
N GLU A 102 6.93 -5.86 6.47
CA GLU A 102 6.64 -5.96 7.90
C GLU A 102 5.40 -5.14 8.26
N ARG A 103 5.30 -3.91 7.76
CA ARG A 103 4.13 -3.03 7.97
C ARG A 103 2.83 -3.64 7.43
N ILE A 104 2.88 -4.32 6.28
CA ILE A 104 1.74 -5.07 5.72
C ILE A 104 1.34 -6.20 6.67
N LEU A 105 2.29 -7.01 7.15
CA LEU A 105 2.00 -8.12 8.07
C LEU A 105 1.40 -7.62 9.40
N GLU A 106 1.93 -6.52 9.95
CA GLU A 106 1.45 -5.91 11.19
C GLU A 106 0.09 -5.22 11.04
N SER A 107 -0.33 -4.91 9.81
CA SER A 107 -1.61 -4.28 9.53
C SER A 107 -2.80 -5.24 9.70
N ALA A 108 -2.56 -6.55 9.62
CA ALA A 108 -3.59 -7.56 9.79
C ALA A 108 -3.84 -7.89 11.26
N LEU A 109 -5.10 -7.81 11.67
CA LEU A 109 -5.57 -8.24 12.99
C LEU A 109 -5.79 -9.75 13.07
N ASP A 110 -6.20 -10.37 11.95
CA ASP A 110 -6.42 -11.81 11.83
C ASP A 110 -6.30 -12.23 10.37
N ALA A 111 -5.79 -13.44 10.11
CA ALA A 111 -5.70 -14.03 8.78
C ALA A 111 -6.24 -15.46 8.84
N GLN A 112 -7.33 -15.70 8.13
CA GLN A 112 -8.06 -16.96 8.14
C GLN A 112 -8.05 -17.59 6.76
N ILE A 113 -7.96 -18.92 6.73
CA ILE A 113 -8.04 -19.74 5.53
C ILE A 113 -9.24 -20.66 5.69
N ARG A 114 -10.00 -20.84 4.62
CA ARG A 114 -11.13 -21.75 4.58
C ARG A 114 -11.06 -22.65 3.37
N SER A 115 -11.23 -23.94 3.61
CA SER A 115 -11.51 -24.93 2.57
C SER A 115 -12.98 -24.95 2.21
N GLY A 116 -13.27 -25.32 0.97
CA GLY A 116 -14.63 -25.58 0.52
C GLY A 116 -15.19 -26.88 1.09
N ARG A 117 -16.14 -27.46 0.34
CA ARG A 117 -16.72 -28.75 0.71
C ARG A 117 -15.79 -29.86 0.22
N TYR A 118 -15.33 -30.69 1.14
CA TYR A 118 -14.50 -31.86 0.85
C TYR A 118 -15.19 -33.16 1.28
N THR A 119 -14.76 -34.30 0.74
CA THR A 119 -15.28 -35.62 1.12
C THR A 119 -14.61 -36.09 2.41
N PRO A 120 -15.34 -36.76 3.34
CA PRO A 120 -14.70 -37.39 4.48
C PRO A 120 -13.63 -38.40 4.04
N GLY A 121 -12.37 -38.15 4.42
CA GLY A 121 -11.21 -38.95 4.04
C GLY A 121 -10.24 -38.23 3.09
N ASP A 122 -10.68 -37.14 2.46
CA ASP A 122 -9.82 -36.28 1.65
C ASP A 122 -9.08 -35.26 2.53
N THR A 123 -7.92 -34.80 2.06
CA THR A 123 -7.22 -33.66 2.66
C THR A 123 -7.93 -32.38 2.22
N PRO A 124 -8.40 -31.51 3.13
CA PRO A 124 -9.01 -30.24 2.76
C PRO A 124 -7.97 -29.30 2.14
N GLU A 125 -8.28 -28.75 0.97
CA GLU A 125 -7.43 -27.80 0.25
C GLU A 125 -7.88 -26.36 0.55
N PRO A 126 -6.97 -25.40 0.73
CA PRO A 126 -7.32 -23.98 0.84
C PRO A 126 -8.05 -23.49 -0.41
N GLU A 127 -9.19 -22.80 -0.25
CA GLU A 127 -9.94 -22.23 -1.38
C GLU A 127 -10.21 -20.74 -1.20
N GLU A 128 -10.45 -20.29 0.02
CA GLU A 128 -10.76 -18.89 0.34
C GLU A 128 -9.89 -18.39 1.49
N PHE A 129 -9.56 -17.09 1.48
CA PHE A 129 -8.92 -16.42 2.60
C PHE A 129 -9.68 -15.19 3.05
N ALA A 130 -9.45 -14.78 4.29
CA ALA A 130 -9.92 -13.51 4.83
C ALA A 130 -8.85 -12.87 5.73
N ILE A 131 -8.48 -11.63 5.45
CA ILE A 131 -7.56 -10.82 6.25
C ILE A 131 -8.36 -9.69 6.89
N LEU A 132 -8.46 -9.68 8.22
CA LEU A 132 -9.16 -8.66 8.98
C LEU A 132 -8.23 -7.48 9.25
N LEU A 133 -8.63 -6.26 8.88
CA LEU A 133 -7.83 -5.04 9.02
C LEU A 133 -8.33 -4.15 10.15
N THR A 134 -9.66 -4.01 10.30
CA THR A 134 -10.26 -3.26 11.41
C THR A 134 -11.42 -4.02 12.04
N THR A 135 -11.66 -3.75 13.33
CA THR A 135 -12.74 -4.37 14.13
C THR A 135 -13.59 -3.32 14.82
N GLY A 136 -14.82 -3.72 15.20
CA GLY A 136 -15.87 -2.82 15.69
C GLY A 136 -16.45 -2.00 14.54
N GLY A 137 -17.76 -1.81 14.43
CA GLY A 137 -18.35 -1.06 13.31
C GLY A 137 -17.81 0.38 13.31
N PRO A 138 -16.91 0.77 12.38
CA PRO A 138 -16.64 0.15 11.06
C PRO A 138 -15.55 -0.96 10.99
N ALA A 139 -15.97 -2.18 10.66
CA ALA A 139 -15.07 -3.31 10.44
C ALA A 139 -14.71 -3.44 8.95
N LEU A 140 -13.49 -3.85 8.67
CA LEU A 140 -12.95 -4.00 7.32
C LEU A 140 -12.12 -5.27 7.22
N ARG A 141 -12.30 -6.00 6.12
CA ARG A 141 -11.47 -7.16 5.77
C ARG A 141 -11.21 -7.21 4.28
N ILE A 142 -10.14 -7.87 3.88
CA ILE A 142 -9.94 -8.35 2.52
C ILE A 142 -10.41 -9.79 2.49
N ARG A 143 -11.20 -10.16 1.48
CA ARG A 143 -11.58 -11.54 1.19
C ARG A 143 -11.08 -11.92 -0.19
N GLY A 144 -10.69 -13.17 -0.36
CA GLY A 144 -10.28 -13.64 -1.67
C GLY A 144 -10.33 -15.15 -1.85
N GLU A 145 -9.98 -15.55 -3.05
CA GLU A 145 -9.89 -16.94 -3.53
C GLU A 145 -8.40 -17.29 -3.74
N LEU A 146 -8.04 -18.51 -3.37
CA LEU A 146 -6.70 -19.07 -3.56
C LEU A 146 -6.69 -19.99 -4.79
N GLY A 147 -5.61 -19.92 -5.57
CA GLY A 147 -5.36 -20.82 -6.70
C GLY A 147 -4.78 -22.17 -6.27
N GLU A 148 -4.48 -23.02 -7.25
CA GLU A 148 -3.91 -24.37 -7.04
C GLU A 148 -2.55 -24.39 -6.32
N HIS A 149 -1.87 -23.23 -6.26
CA HIS A 149 -0.59 -23.05 -5.58
C HIS A 149 -0.71 -22.27 -4.27
N ASN A 150 -1.92 -22.14 -3.71
CA ASN A 150 -2.22 -21.36 -2.51
C ASN A 150 -1.82 -19.88 -2.62
N GLU A 151 -1.73 -19.36 -3.85
CA GLU A 151 -1.52 -17.94 -4.14
C GLU A 151 -2.86 -17.22 -4.31
N PRO A 152 -2.97 -15.95 -3.89
CA PRO A 152 -4.17 -15.15 -4.14
C PRO A 152 -4.42 -15.01 -5.66
N GLU A 153 -5.57 -15.46 -6.15
CA GLU A 153 -6.00 -15.23 -7.55
C GLU A 153 -6.99 -14.07 -7.64
N ARG A 154 -7.85 -13.94 -6.64
CA ARG A 154 -8.86 -12.88 -6.58
C ARG A 154 -8.99 -12.35 -5.17
N ALA A 155 -9.04 -11.03 -5.02
CA ALA A 155 -9.28 -10.36 -3.74
C ALA A 155 -10.26 -9.19 -3.90
N TRP A 156 -11.01 -8.88 -2.86
CA TRP A 156 -11.86 -7.69 -2.76
C TRP A 156 -11.96 -7.22 -1.30
N LEU A 157 -12.19 -5.92 -1.13
CA LEU A 157 -12.45 -5.35 0.19
C LEU A 157 -13.92 -5.55 0.56
N GLU A 158 -14.16 -5.99 1.80
CA GLU A 158 -15.49 -6.04 2.39
C GLU A 158 -15.52 -5.17 3.65
N TYR A 159 -16.56 -4.36 3.77
CA TYR A 159 -16.81 -3.54 4.96
C TYR A 159 -18.10 -3.98 5.64
N GLN A 160 -18.17 -3.71 6.95
CA GLN A 160 -19.33 -3.99 7.77
C GLN A 160 -19.52 -2.88 8.80
N ASP A 161 -20.76 -2.50 9.02
CA ASP A 161 -21.19 -1.71 10.18
C ASP A 161 -22.08 -2.53 11.12
N TRP A 162 -22.30 -2.04 12.33
CA TRP A 162 -23.09 -2.72 13.37
C TRP A 162 -24.47 -3.15 12.87
N GLY A 163 -24.74 -4.46 12.95
CA GLY A 163 -26.03 -5.03 12.55
C GLY A 163 -26.25 -5.13 11.04
N THR A 164 -25.23 -4.83 10.22
CA THR A 164 -25.26 -5.00 8.76
C THR A 164 -24.47 -6.25 8.33
N PRO A 165 -24.84 -6.90 7.22
CA PRO A 165 -24.00 -7.93 6.62
C PRO A 165 -22.74 -7.29 6.01
N TRP A 166 -21.69 -8.09 5.87
CA TRP A 166 -20.51 -7.72 5.07
C TRP A 166 -20.94 -7.37 3.65
N THR A 167 -20.42 -6.26 3.13
CA THR A 167 -20.72 -5.75 1.80
C THR A 167 -19.41 -5.44 1.08
N GLU A 168 -19.31 -5.82 -0.19
CA GLU A 168 -18.13 -5.56 -1.01
C GLU A 168 -17.98 -4.07 -1.34
N PHE A 169 -16.76 -3.55 -1.28
CA PHE A 169 -16.43 -2.19 -1.64
C PHE A 169 -15.92 -2.12 -3.09
N HIS A 170 -16.77 -1.59 -3.98
CA HIS A 170 -16.46 -1.37 -5.41
C HIS A 170 -16.46 0.11 -5.80
N GLY A 171 -16.36 1.00 -4.81
CA GLY A 171 -16.53 2.43 -5.01
C GLY A 171 -15.30 3.11 -5.65
N GLU A 172 -15.48 4.35 -6.06
CA GLU A 172 -14.36 5.24 -6.38
C GLU A 172 -13.39 5.32 -5.18
N GLY A 173 -12.10 5.12 -5.47
CA GLY A 173 -11.02 5.02 -4.48
C GLY A 173 -10.75 3.61 -3.94
N ALA A 174 -11.40 2.56 -4.48
CA ALA A 174 -11.03 1.19 -4.16
C ALA A 174 -9.64 0.83 -4.70
N ALA A 175 -8.86 0.10 -3.91
CA ALA A 175 -7.58 -0.45 -4.32
C ALA A 175 -7.76 -1.32 -5.57
N SER A 176 -6.77 -1.29 -6.46
CA SER A 176 -6.82 -2.11 -7.67
C SER A 176 -6.75 -3.59 -7.33
N GLN A 177 -7.20 -4.45 -8.25
CA GLN A 177 -7.06 -5.90 -8.08
C GLN A 177 -5.59 -6.28 -7.86
N ASP A 178 -4.69 -5.69 -8.65
CA ASP A 178 -3.26 -5.97 -8.59
C ASP A 178 -2.67 -5.56 -7.24
N ASP A 179 -3.08 -4.41 -6.69
CA ASP A 179 -2.66 -3.97 -5.36
C ASP A 179 -3.16 -4.92 -4.27
N LEU A 180 -4.43 -5.33 -4.33
CA LEU A 180 -4.99 -6.26 -3.36
C LEU A 180 -4.27 -7.61 -3.40
N LEU A 181 -4.00 -8.14 -4.60
CA LEU A 181 -3.28 -9.40 -4.76
C LEU A 181 -1.83 -9.28 -4.27
N ALA A 182 -1.13 -8.20 -4.62
CA ALA A 182 0.23 -7.93 -4.16
C ALA A 182 0.29 -7.82 -2.62
N PHE A 183 -0.64 -7.06 -2.03
CA PHE A 183 -0.77 -6.95 -0.58
C PHE A 183 -1.02 -8.31 0.08
N CYS A 184 -1.97 -9.10 -0.44
CA CYS A 184 -2.30 -10.41 0.11
C CYS A 184 -1.17 -11.43 -0.06
N SER A 185 -0.36 -11.33 -1.12
CA SER A 185 0.75 -12.25 -1.41
C SER A 185 1.85 -12.23 -0.34
N VAL A 186 1.90 -11.19 0.48
CA VAL A 186 2.82 -11.09 1.62
C VAL A 186 2.50 -12.11 2.72
N PHE A 187 1.22 -12.50 2.84
CA PHE A 187 0.73 -13.45 3.84
C PHE A 187 0.94 -14.88 3.37
N TYR A 188 1.22 -15.76 4.33
CA TYR A 188 1.36 -17.18 4.07
C TYR A 188 0.01 -17.89 4.23
N PHE A 189 -0.48 -18.55 3.18
CA PHE A 189 -1.77 -19.26 3.18
C PHE A 189 -1.66 -20.79 3.20
N GLY A 190 -0.45 -21.36 3.10
CA GLY A 190 -0.23 -22.81 3.11
C GLY A 190 0.88 -23.25 2.15
N GLU A 191 1.19 -24.55 2.18
CA GLU A 191 1.98 -25.25 1.14
C GLU A 191 1.05 -25.83 0.09
#